data_AF-R9KLE6-F1
#
_entry.id   AF-R9KLE6-F1
#
_cell.length_a   1.000
_cell.length_b   1.000
_cell.length_c   1.000
_cell.angle_alpha   90.00
_cell.angle_beta   90.00
_cell.angle_gamma   90.00
#
_symmetry.space_group_name_H-M   'P 1'
#
loop_
_entity.id
_entity.type
_entity.pdbx_description
1 polymer ?
#
loop_
_entity_poly.entity_id
_entity_poly.type
_entity_poly.pdbx_seq_one_letter_code
_entity_poly.pdbx_strand_id
1 'polypeptide(L)'
;MEPNEAKELLAFHSSRHSDVHNPKWEHGFLGSLRPFRGELHEENFIEVMECLRALAEELSAAAINRELVSDIVAIIHLSRVWAAPDGMLGSNCLLTEEQTKLLLAWADIIETCFVYLLDEMEEEAFSEYEAYLDGEYF
;
A
#
# COMPACT_ATOMS: atom_id res chain seq x y z
N MET A 1 -2.09 -13.14 9.98
CA MET A 1 -2.12 -11.84 10.68
C MET A 1 -3.50 -11.67 11.28
N GLU A 2 -3.59 -11.21 12.53
CA GLU A 2 -4.89 -10.94 13.16
C GLU A 2 -5.45 -9.57 12.72
N PRO A 3 -6.77 -9.35 12.64
CA PRO A 3 -7.33 -8.09 12.11
C PRO A 3 -6.88 -6.82 12.86
N ASN A 4 -6.71 -6.88 14.19
CA ASN A 4 -6.23 -5.72 14.94
C ASN A 4 -4.75 -5.41 14.68
N GLU A 5 -3.94 -6.45 14.52
CA GLU A 5 -2.53 -6.31 14.12
C GLU A 5 -2.43 -5.72 12.71
N ALA A 6 -3.28 -6.17 11.79
CA ALA A 6 -3.37 -5.64 10.42
C ALA A 6 -3.68 -4.15 10.39
N LYS A 7 -4.64 -3.68 11.20
CA LYS A 7 -4.96 -2.24 11.30
C LYS A 7 -3.77 -1.42 11.81
N GLU A 8 -3.10 -1.92 12.85
CA GLU A 8 -1.95 -1.24 13.44
C GLU A 8 -0.80 -1.14 12.44
N LEU A 9 -0.48 -2.25 11.77
CA LEU A 9 0.53 -2.27 10.71
C LEU A 9 0.17 -1.34 9.55
N LEU A 10 -1.06 -1.40 9.05
CA LEU A 10 -1.50 -0.55 7.95
C LEU A 10 -1.35 0.93 8.30
N ALA A 11 -1.66 1.34 9.53
CA ALA A 11 -1.46 2.70 10.00
C ALA A 11 0.03 3.12 10.03
N PHE A 12 0.96 2.18 10.27
CA PHE A 12 2.40 2.44 10.12
C PHE A 12 2.78 2.59 8.63
N HIS A 13 2.33 1.68 7.77
CA HIS A 13 2.58 1.75 6.32
C HIS A 13 2.01 3.03 5.68
N SER A 14 0.92 3.56 6.21
CA SER A 14 0.28 4.81 5.77
C SER A 14 0.91 6.08 6.32
N SER A 15 1.88 5.96 7.26
CA SER A 15 2.44 7.10 8.02
C SER A 15 1.37 7.92 8.76
N ARG A 16 0.33 7.25 9.31
CA ARG A 16 -0.76 7.89 10.08
C ARG A 16 -0.96 7.37 11.51
N HIS A 17 -0.34 6.25 11.88
CA HIS A 17 -0.14 5.82 13.27
C HIS A 17 0.39 6.94 14.20
N SER A 18 0.06 6.86 15.48
CA SER A 18 0.44 7.91 16.45
C SER A 18 1.83 7.73 17.06
N ASP A 19 2.32 6.50 17.12
CA ASP A 19 3.66 6.17 17.60
C ASP A 19 4.72 6.38 16.51
N VAL A 20 5.20 7.61 16.38
CA VAL A 20 6.22 7.99 15.39
C VAL A 20 7.62 7.46 15.71
N HIS A 21 7.82 6.80 16.86
CA HIS A 21 9.13 6.27 17.28
C HIS A 21 9.30 4.79 16.92
N ASN A 22 8.23 4.11 16.52
CA ASN A 22 8.31 2.75 16.03
C ASN A 22 9.13 2.72 14.72
N PRO A 23 10.08 1.77 14.56
CA PRO A 23 10.86 1.65 13.32
C PRO A 23 10.00 1.52 12.05
N LYS A 24 8.81 0.92 12.14
CA LYS A 24 7.86 0.78 11.03
C LYS A 24 7.32 2.13 10.54
N TRP A 25 7.37 3.17 11.37
CA TRP A 25 7.02 4.52 10.96
C TRP A 25 7.92 5.04 9.84
N GLU A 26 9.23 4.87 10.01
CA GLU A 26 10.24 5.31 9.04
C GLU A 26 10.44 4.27 7.92
N HIS A 27 10.30 2.98 8.25
CA HIS A 27 10.64 1.90 7.33
C HIS A 27 9.44 1.20 6.69
N GLY A 28 8.21 1.60 7.03
CA GLY A 28 6.99 1.11 6.38
C GLY A 28 6.86 1.61 4.95
N PHE A 29 5.75 1.25 4.29
CA PHE A 29 5.57 1.49 2.85
C PHE A 29 5.82 2.95 2.46
N LEU A 30 5.02 3.90 2.97
CA LEU A 30 5.22 5.32 2.67
C LEU A 30 6.43 5.91 3.39
N GLY A 31 6.73 5.44 4.61
CA GLY A 31 7.89 5.92 5.39
C GLY A 31 9.20 5.76 4.62
N SER A 32 9.38 4.59 3.98
CA SER A 32 10.58 4.25 3.21
C SER A 32 10.77 5.12 1.95
N LEU A 33 9.69 5.75 1.47
CA LEU A 33 9.73 6.68 0.34
C LEU A 33 10.14 8.09 0.77
N ARG A 34 10.22 8.40 2.07
CA ARG A 34 10.51 9.75 2.56
C ARG A 34 11.36 9.75 3.87
N PRO A 35 12.70 9.88 3.77
CA PRO A 35 13.46 10.06 2.53
C PRO A 35 13.65 8.74 1.77
N PHE A 36 13.52 8.78 0.44
CA PHE A 36 13.86 7.65 -0.41
C PHE A 36 15.38 7.38 -0.38
N ARG A 37 15.75 6.12 -0.15
CA ARG A 37 17.16 5.71 0.02
C ARG A 37 17.72 4.91 -1.17
N GLY A 38 17.01 4.92 -2.31
CA GLY A 38 17.45 4.27 -3.55
C GLY A 38 16.86 2.89 -3.80
N GLU A 39 16.12 2.33 -2.84
CA GLU A 39 15.54 0.99 -2.91
C GLU A 39 14.04 1.02 -2.57
N LEU A 40 13.26 0.28 -3.36
CA LEU A 40 11.87 -0.01 -3.06
C LEU A 40 11.81 -1.35 -2.31
N HIS A 41 11.18 -1.33 -1.15
CA HIS A 41 11.09 -2.47 -0.25
C HIS A 41 9.81 -3.28 -0.55
N GLU A 42 9.94 -4.32 -1.37
CA GLU A 42 8.84 -5.21 -1.75
C GLU A 42 8.18 -5.87 -0.54
N GLU A 43 8.94 -6.15 0.52
CA GLU A 43 8.43 -6.69 1.77
C GLU A 43 7.33 -5.82 2.39
N ASN A 44 7.44 -4.49 2.25
CA ASN A 44 6.41 -3.56 2.73
C ASN A 44 5.15 -3.61 1.87
N PHE A 45 5.29 -3.84 0.57
CA PHE A 45 4.15 -4.02 -0.34
C PHE A 45 3.39 -5.30 -0.01
N ILE A 46 4.12 -6.42 0.11
CA ILE A 46 3.57 -7.73 0.49
C ILE A 46 2.79 -7.63 1.81
N GLU A 47 3.37 -6.99 2.82
CA GLU A 47 2.73 -6.87 4.13
C GLU A 47 1.47 -5.98 4.10
N VAL A 48 1.44 -4.94 3.26
CA VAL A 48 0.20 -4.17 3.02
C VAL A 48 -0.88 -5.07 2.42
N MET A 49 -0.54 -5.92 1.45
CA MET A 49 -1.49 -6.89 0.87
C MET A 49 -1.94 -7.95 1.87
N GLU A 50 -1.05 -8.41 2.75
CA GLU A 50 -1.41 -9.30 3.87
C GLU A 50 -2.35 -8.61 4.88
N CYS A 51 -2.16 -7.31 5.14
CA CYS A 51 -3.09 -6.52 5.96
C CYS A 51 -4.47 -6.46 5.30
N LEU A 52 -4.56 -6.16 4.00
CA LEU A 52 -5.84 -6.15 3.27
C LEU A 52 -6.53 -7.50 3.33
N ARG A 53 -5.78 -8.60 3.17
CA ARG A 53 -6.31 -9.97 3.28
C ARG A 53 -6.87 -10.28 4.66
N ALA A 54 -6.17 -9.88 5.73
CA ALA A 54 -6.64 -10.04 7.10
C ALA A 54 -7.86 -9.16 7.42
N LEU A 55 -8.11 -8.11 6.63
CA LEU A 55 -9.19 -7.14 6.80
C LEU A 55 -10.32 -7.30 5.80
N ALA A 56 -10.30 -8.34 4.95
CA ALA A 56 -11.27 -8.55 3.89
C ALA A 56 -12.72 -8.52 4.40
N GLU A 57 -13.03 -9.26 5.48
CA GLU A 57 -14.37 -9.27 6.08
C GLU A 57 -14.84 -7.88 6.56
N GLU A 58 -13.94 -7.04 7.08
CA GLU A 58 -14.28 -5.70 7.57
C GLU A 58 -14.39 -4.67 6.43
N LEU A 59 -13.60 -4.85 5.36
CA LEU A 59 -13.65 -4.01 4.17
C LEU A 59 -14.90 -4.31 3.32
N SER A 60 -15.39 -5.54 3.33
CA SER A 60 -16.66 -5.95 2.71
C SER A 60 -17.89 -5.64 3.58
N ALA A 61 -17.71 -5.09 4.79
CA ALA A 61 -18.83 -4.81 5.68
C ALA A 61 -19.62 -3.55 5.26
N ALA A 62 -20.92 -3.53 5.57
CA ALA A 62 -21.80 -2.40 5.24
C ALA A 62 -21.37 -1.05 5.85
N ALA A 63 -20.51 -1.05 6.88
CA ALA A 63 -19.93 0.12 7.48
C ALA A 63 -18.45 -0.14 7.80
N ILE A 64 -17.58 0.74 7.27
CA ILE A 64 -16.13 0.59 7.37
C ILE A 64 -15.58 1.70 8.25
N ASN A 65 -14.56 1.38 9.05
CA ASN A 65 -13.87 2.39 9.84
C ASN A 65 -13.20 3.43 8.93
N ARG A 66 -13.50 4.71 9.15
CA ARG A 66 -12.92 5.82 8.39
C ARG A 66 -11.39 5.89 8.46
N GLU A 67 -10.79 5.56 9.59
CA GLU A 67 -9.32 5.59 9.73
C GLU A 67 -8.68 4.51 8.86
N LEU A 68 -9.27 3.30 8.81
CA LEU A 68 -8.84 2.23 7.91
C LEU A 68 -8.90 2.67 6.44
N VAL A 69 -10.01 3.27 6.01
CA VAL A 69 -10.13 3.83 4.65
C VAL A 69 -9.07 4.90 4.40
N SER A 70 -8.83 5.77 5.38
CA SER A 70 -7.84 6.85 5.25
C SER A 70 -6.41 6.31 5.12
N ASP A 71 -6.09 5.21 5.78
CA ASP A 71 -4.78 4.55 5.70
C ASP A 71 -4.53 3.95 4.32
N ILE A 72 -5.49 3.18 3.80
CA ILE A 72 -5.40 2.57 2.45
C ILE A 72 -5.31 3.66 1.38
N VAL A 73 -6.21 4.63 1.43
CA VAL A 73 -6.23 5.74 0.46
C VAL A 73 -4.96 6.58 0.54
N ALA A 74 -4.39 6.80 1.73
CA ALA A 74 -3.12 7.51 1.86
C ALA A 74 -1.99 6.75 1.15
N ILE A 75 -1.89 5.44 1.34
CA ILE A 75 -0.88 4.59 0.66
C ILE A 75 -1.02 4.73 -0.85
N ILE A 76 -2.21 4.54 -1.41
CA ILE A 76 -2.46 4.63 -2.87
C ILE A 76 -2.15 6.04 -3.37
N HIS A 77 -2.80 7.05 -2.78
CA HIS A 77 -2.76 8.42 -3.26
C HIS A 77 -1.34 9.01 -3.19
N LEU A 78 -0.66 8.87 -2.05
CA LEU A 78 0.66 9.46 -1.85
C LEU A 78 1.72 8.77 -2.71
N SER A 79 1.62 7.45 -2.93
CA SER A 79 2.51 6.74 -3.86
C SER A 79 2.45 7.35 -5.25
N ARG A 80 1.22 7.54 -5.78
CA ARG A 80 1.02 8.16 -7.11
C ARG A 80 1.49 9.62 -7.15
N VAL A 81 1.10 10.43 -6.16
CA VAL A 81 1.46 11.86 -6.11
C VAL A 81 2.95 12.06 -5.96
N TRP A 82 3.64 11.23 -5.17
CA TRP A 82 5.08 11.36 -5.00
C TRP A 82 5.85 10.86 -6.22
N ALA A 83 5.40 9.77 -6.86
CA ALA A 83 6.03 9.21 -8.05
C ALA A 83 5.78 10.01 -9.34
N ALA A 84 4.75 10.87 -9.37
CA ALA A 84 4.43 11.71 -10.53
C ALA A 84 5.64 12.56 -10.99
N PRO A 85 5.74 12.93 -12.29
CA PRO A 85 6.87 13.71 -12.80
C PRO A 85 7.11 15.03 -12.08
N ASP A 86 6.05 15.68 -11.60
CA ASP A 86 6.08 16.90 -10.79
C ASP A 86 5.99 16.62 -9.27
N GLY A 87 5.84 15.35 -8.90
CA GLY A 87 5.82 14.83 -7.54
C GLY A 87 7.18 14.87 -6.85
N MET A 88 7.19 14.67 -5.54
CA MET A 88 8.41 14.76 -4.73
C MET A 88 9.52 13.80 -5.19
N LEU A 89 9.20 12.56 -5.55
CA LEU A 89 10.18 11.58 -6.03
C LEU A 89 10.54 11.81 -7.50
N GLY A 90 9.53 12.06 -8.34
CA GLY A 90 9.72 12.25 -9.78
C GLY A 90 10.48 13.53 -10.12
N SER A 91 10.08 14.67 -9.54
CA SER A 91 10.73 15.98 -9.82
C SER A 91 12.18 16.06 -9.38
N ASN A 92 12.57 15.25 -8.38
CA ASN A 92 13.95 15.14 -7.90
C ASN A 92 14.71 13.99 -8.58
N CYS A 93 14.11 13.30 -9.55
CA CYS A 93 14.67 12.14 -10.26
C CYS A 93 15.21 11.07 -9.30
N LEU A 94 14.51 10.83 -8.20
CA LEU A 94 14.94 9.88 -7.15
C LEU A 94 14.67 8.43 -7.53
N LEU A 95 13.64 8.17 -8.34
CA LEU A 95 13.30 6.86 -8.86
C LEU A 95 13.87 6.68 -10.27
N THR A 96 14.30 5.46 -10.60
CA THR A 96 14.49 5.07 -12.01
C THR A 96 13.13 4.90 -12.71
N GLU A 97 13.13 4.79 -14.05
CA GLU A 97 11.91 4.47 -14.81
C GLU A 97 11.30 3.14 -14.37
N GLU A 98 12.15 2.12 -14.14
CA GLU A 98 11.73 0.80 -13.66
C GLU A 98 11.13 0.87 -12.25
N GLN A 99 11.76 1.61 -11.33
CA GLN A 99 11.22 1.82 -9.98
C GLN A 99 9.90 2.61 -10.01
N THR A 100 9.78 3.58 -10.91
CA THR A 100 8.52 4.33 -11.08
C THR A 100 7.42 3.41 -11.59
N LYS A 101 7.70 2.57 -12.60
CA LYS A 101 6.74 1.57 -13.10
C LYS A 101 6.32 0.61 -11.98
N LEU A 102 7.28 0.12 -11.20
CA LEU A 102 7.03 -0.82 -10.10
C LEU A 102 6.19 -0.21 -8.97
N LEU A 103 6.53 1.00 -8.50
CA LEU A 103 5.77 1.67 -7.43
C LEU A 103 4.34 2.00 -7.87
N LEU A 104 4.14 2.40 -9.13
CA LEU A 104 2.80 2.65 -9.67
C LEU A 104 2.00 1.34 -9.82
N ALA A 105 2.63 0.25 -10.24
CA ALA A 105 2.00 -1.07 -10.27
C ALA A 105 1.56 -1.54 -8.88
N TRP A 106 2.40 -1.35 -7.85
CA TRP A 106 1.99 -1.64 -6.46
C TRP A 106 0.77 -0.82 -6.03
N ALA A 107 0.73 0.48 -6.36
CA ALA A 107 -0.42 1.33 -6.07
C ALA A 107 -1.69 0.89 -6.83
N ASP A 108 -1.55 0.46 -8.10
CA ASP A 108 -2.64 -0.10 -8.91
C ASP A 108 -3.19 -1.38 -8.26
N ILE A 109 -2.33 -2.34 -7.90
CA ILE A 109 -2.73 -3.61 -7.27
C ILE A 109 -3.48 -3.38 -5.94
N ILE A 110 -2.95 -2.49 -5.09
CA ILE A 110 -3.59 -2.14 -3.81
C ILE A 110 -4.96 -1.50 -4.07
N GLU A 111 -5.07 -0.61 -5.05
CA GLU A 111 -6.32 0.06 -5.41
C GLU A 111 -7.36 -0.93 -5.96
N THR A 112 -6.99 -1.78 -6.91
CA THR A 112 -7.87 -2.83 -7.46
C THR A 112 -8.38 -3.74 -6.35
N CYS A 113 -7.48 -4.23 -5.49
CA CYS A 113 -7.85 -5.07 -4.36
C CYS A 113 -8.84 -4.37 -3.42
N PHE A 114 -8.55 -3.12 -3.05
CA PHE A 114 -9.41 -2.35 -2.17
C PHE A 114 -10.80 -2.13 -2.79
N VAL A 115 -10.88 -1.74 -4.06
CA VAL A 115 -12.17 -1.56 -4.77
C VAL A 115 -12.97 -2.85 -4.80
N TYR A 116 -12.34 -3.99 -5.08
CA TYR A 116 -13.05 -5.28 -5.17
C TYR A 116 -13.55 -5.75 -3.80
N LEU A 117 -12.80 -5.51 -2.72
CA LEU A 117 -13.27 -5.78 -1.37
C LEU A 117 -14.49 -4.91 -1.01
N LEU A 118 -14.49 -3.62 -1.41
CA LEU A 118 -15.65 -2.75 -1.22
C LEU A 118 -16.91 -3.22 -1.99
N ASP A 119 -16.71 -3.89 -3.12
CA ASP A 119 -17.77 -4.46 -3.97
C ASP A 119 -18.13 -5.91 -3.59
N GLU A 120 -17.67 -6.42 -2.44
CA GLU A 120 -17.89 -7.78 -1.94
C GLU A 120 -17.35 -8.89 -2.88
N MET A 121 -16.35 -8.58 -3.70
CA MET A 121 -15.69 -9.47 -4.67
C MET A 121 -14.39 -10.07 -4.11
N GLU A 122 -14.46 -10.73 -2.95
CA GLU A 122 -13.27 -11.26 -2.27
C GLU A 122 -12.51 -12.32 -3.09
N GLU A 123 -13.21 -13.16 -3.86
CA GLU A 123 -12.60 -14.22 -4.68
C GLU A 123 -11.63 -13.64 -5.73
N GLU A 124 -11.96 -12.50 -6.33
CA GLU A 124 -11.16 -11.85 -7.35
C GLU A 124 -10.23 -10.74 -6.81
N ALA A 125 -10.47 -10.25 -5.59
CA ALA A 125 -9.80 -9.07 -5.02
C ALA A 125 -8.27 -9.18 -4.99
N PHE A 126 -7.72 -10.40 -4.90
CA PHE A 126 -6.27 -10.62 -4.81
C PHE A 126 -5.65 -11.14 -6.11
N SER A 127 -6.42 -11.27 -7.19
CA SER A 127 -5.95 -11.87 -8.44
C SER A 127 -4.75 -11.13 -9.06
N GLU A 128 -4.74 -9.79 -9.05
CA GLU A 128 -3.59 -9.01 -9.54
C GLU A 128 -2.35 -9.17 -8.66
N TYR A 129 -2.54 -9.28 -7.34
CA TYR A 129 -1.45 -9.54 -6.41
C TYR A 129 -0.87 -10.94 -6.59
N GLU A 130 -1.71 -11.94 -6.82
CA GLU A 130 -1.29 -13.31 -7.10
C GLU A 130 -0.52 -13.38 -8.43
N ALA A 131 -1.02 -12.74 -9.48
CA ALA A 131 -0.32 -12.60 -10.75
C ALA A 131 1.04 -11.89 -10.59
N TYR A 132 1.14 -10.89 -9.69
CA TYR A 132 2.40 -10.24 -9.36
C TYR A 132 3.40 -11.22 -8.71
N LEU A 133 2.96 -12.00 -7.71
CA LEU A 133 3.80 -12.99 -7.03
C LEU A 133 4.29 -14.10 -7.96
N ASP A 134 3.47 -14.49 -8.94
CA ASP A 134 3.81 -15.48 -9.96
C ASP A 134 4.66 -14.92 -11.11
N GLY A 135 4.91 -13.59 -11.12
CA GLY A 135 5.69 -12.91 -12.16
C GLY A 135 4.94 -12.70 -13.48
N GLU A 136 3.61 -12.76 -13.47
CA GLU A 136 2.72 -12.66 -14.63
C GLU A 136 2.09 -11.26 -14.82
N TYR A 137 2.41 -10.29 -13.95
CA TYR A 137 1.82 -8.95 -13.97
C TYR A 137 2.45 -7.97 -14.98
N PHE A 138 3.75 -8.13 -15.31
CA PHE A 138 4.55 -7.10 -16.01
C PHE A 138 4.77 -7.27 -17.51
#